data_AF-A0A7W6NWE4-F1
#
_entry.id   AF-A0A7W6NWE4-F1
#
_cell.length_a   1.000
_cell.length_b   1.000
_cell.length_c   1.000
_cell.angle_alpha   90.00
_cell.angle_beta   90.00
_cell.angle_gamma   90.00
#
_symmetry.space_group_name_H-M   'P 1'
#
loop_
_entity.id
_entity.type
_entity.pdbx_description
1 polymer ?
#
loop_
_entity_poly.entity_id
_entity_poly.type
_entity_poly.pdbx_seq_one_letter_code
_entity_poly.pdbx_strand_id
1 'polypeptide(L)'
;MKALRILGVIGAILLMAGEGYRSWGAGRPAVFWMDDMLAGSMMIAAAILVGRQSFATRSFFAASWGVAVGMLYGSFFGKLYDPASSNPGNFSIGLLTWLVGAAFVIAIGGLVASILLPAPRR
;
A
#
# COMPACT_ATOMS: atom_id res chain seq x y z
N MET A 1 -3.50 17.80 4.64
CA MET A 1 -3.18 16.80 5.70
C MET A 1 -4.32 15.87 6.05
N LYS A 2 -5.50 16.35 6.48
CA LYS A 2 -6.61 15.46 6.88
C LYS A 2 -7.00 14.45 5.79
N ALA A 3 -7.17 14.92 4.55
CA ALA A 3 -7.48 14.07 3.40
C ALA A 3 -6.42 12.98 3.14
N LEU A 4 -5.13 13.33 3.08
CA LEU A 4 -4.05 12.36 2.86
C LEU A 4 -3.99 11.28 3.94
N ARG A 5 -4.23 11.64 5.21
CA ARG A 5 -4.30 10.67 6.31
C ARG A 5 -5.45 9.69 6.12
N ILE A 6 -6.64 10.20 5.78
CA ILE A 6 -7.82 9.37 5.51
C ILE A 6 -7.56 8.44 4.32
N LEU A 7 -7.00 8.98 3.22
CA LEU A 7 -6.62 8.19 2.06
C LEU A 7 -5.57 7.12 2.40
N GLY A 8 -4.59 7.43 3.26
CA GLY A 8 -3.61 6.47 3.75
C GLY A 8 -4.24 5.33 4.53
N VAL A 9 -5.18 5.63 5.44
CA VAL A 9 -5.91 4.61 6.21
C VAL A 9 -6.81 3.76 5.30
N ILE A 10 -7.56 4.39 4.38
CA ILE A 10 -8.41 3.67 3.44
C ILE A 10 -7.57 2.77 2.54
N GLY A 11 -6.48 3.29 1.97
CA GLY A 11 -5.56 2.52 1.12
C GLY A 11 -4.97 1.33 1.87
N ALA A 12 -4.54 1.53 3.12
CA ALA A 12 -4.04 0.45 3.96
C ALA A 12 -5.09 -0.63 4.23
N ILE A 13 -6.31 -0.25 4.59
CA ILE A 13 -7.40 -1.20 4.85
C ILE A 13 -7.74 -1.98 3.58
N LEU A 14 -7.85 -1.30 2.43
CA LEU A 14 -8.15 -1.97 1.16
C LEU A 14 -7.05 -2.95 0.74
N LEU A 15 -5.79 -2.59 0.97
CA LEU A 15 -4.64 -3.43 0.67
C LEU A 15 -4.63 -4.68 1.56
N MET A 16 -4.75 -4.50 2.87
CA MET A 16 -4.79 -5.61 3.84
C MET A 16 -6.02 -6.49 3.65
N ALA A 17 -7.21 -5.91 3.48
CA ALA A 17 -8.43 -6.67 3.27
C ALA A 17 -8.44 -7.38 1.91
N GLY A 18 -7.95 -6.72 0.86
CA GLY A 18 -7.81 -7.29 -0.48
C GLY A 18 -6.87 -8.49 -0.47
N GLU A 19 -5.72 -8.37 0.17
CA GLU A 19 -4.77 -9.46 0.30
C GLU A 19 -5.27 -10.58 1.23
N GLY A 20 -5.95 -10.21 2.32
CA GLY A 20 -6.61 -11.15 3.21
C GLY A 20 -7.65 -11.99 2.48
N TYR A 21 -8.53 -11.36 1.71
CA TYR A 21 -9.49 -12.06 0.86
C TYR A 21 -8.79 -12.89 -0.21
N ARG A 22 -7.76 -12.37 -0.89
CA ARG A 22 -7.00 -13.12 -1.90
C ARG A 22 -6.38 -14.40 -1.34
N SER A 23 -5.86 -14.34 -0.12
CA SER A 23 -5.14 -15.44 0.52
C SER A 23 -6.05 -16.43 1.23
N TRP A 24 -7.27 -16.03 1.58
CA TRP A 24 -8.21 -16.82 2.37
C TRP A 24 -8.57 -18.13 1.67
N GLY A 25 -8.20 -19.27 2.27
CA GLY A 25 -8.47 -20.60 1.70
C GLY A 25 -7.64 -20.95 0.46
N ALA A 26 -6.76 -20.07 -0.01
CA ALA A 26 -5.97 -20.26 -1.24
C ALA A 26 -4.66 -21.03 -1.04
N GLY A 27 -4.38 -21.52 0.18
CA GLY A 27 -3.17 -22.28 0.51
C GLY A 27 -1.86 -21.50 0.35
N ARG A 28 -1.93 -20.16 0.31
CA ARG A 28 -0.77 -19.30 0.06
C ARG A 28 0.10 -19.17 1.33
N PRO A 29 1.43 -19.39 1.25
CA PRO A 29 2.31 -19.25 2.40
C PRO A 29 2.27 -17.84 3.00
N ALA A 30 2.30 -17.75 4.33
CA ALA A 30 2.16 -16.50 5.08
C ALA A 30 3.13 -15.39 4.65
N VAL A 31 4.36 -15.78 4.36
CA VAL A 31 5.43 -14.86 3.96
C VAL A 31 5.12 -14.06 2.68
N PHE A 32 4.25 -14.56 1.80
CA PHE A 32 3.89 -13.91 0.53
C PHE A 32 2.73 -12.93 0.60
N TRP A 33 2.15 -12.74 1.79
CA TRP A 33 1.10 -11.75 2.03
C TRP A 33 1.35 -10.92 3.29
N MET A 34 2.38 -11.27 4.06
CA MET A 34 2.76 -10.56 5.27
C MET A 34 3.33 -9.17 4.97
N ASP A 35 3.98 -9.00 3.83
CA ASP A 35 4.44 -7.70 3.33
C ASP A 35 3.28 -6.72 3.13
N ASP A 36 2.14 -7.17 2.58
CA ASP A 36 0.93 -6.36 2.48
C ASP A 36 0.41 -5.92 3.86
N MET A 37 0.41 -6.85 4.84
CA MET A 37 -0.02 -6.54 6.21
C MET A 37 0.93 -5.54 6.89
N LEU A 38 2.23 -5.69 6.68
CA LEU A 38 3.25 -4.79 7.22
C LEU A 38 3.13 -3.41 6.59
N ALA A 39 3.04 -3.32 5.26
CA ALA A 39 2.88 -2.06 4.55
C ALA A 39 1.61 -1.32 4.99
N GLY A 40 0.47 -2.02 5.03
CA GLY A 40 -0.79 -1.44 5.50
C GLY A 40 -0.73 -0.96 6.96
N SER A 41 -0.15 -1.77 7.85
CA SER A 41 0.02 -1.40 9.26
C SER A 41 0.92 -0.16 9.43
N MET A 42 2.02 -0.09 8.67
CA MET A 42 2.90 1.08 8.64
C MET A 42 2.16 2.33 8.17
N MET A 43 1.35 2.21 7.12
CA MET A 43 0.55 3.33 6.59
C MET A 43 -0.47 3.83 7.62
N ILE A 44 -1.17 2.93 8.33
CA ILE A 44 -2.12 3.30 9.40
C ILE A 44 -1.37 4.00 10.54
N ALA A 45 -0.27 3.42 11.02
CA ALA A 45 0.53 4.01 12.09
C ALA A 45 1.04 5.40 11.69
N ALA A 46 1.56 5.55 10.48
CA ALA A 46 2.06 6.82 10.00
C ALA A 46 0.93 7.87 9.81
N ALA A 47 -0.24 7.45 9.33
CA ALA A 47 -1.41 8.32 9.22
C ALA A 47 -1.92 8.80 10.59
N ILE A 48 -1.82 7.98 11.64
CA ILE A 48 -2.12 8.39 13.02
C ILE A 48 -1.07 9.38 13.52
N LEU A 49 0.21 9.02 13.44
CA LEU A 49 1.33 9.80 14.00
C LEU A 49 1.50 11.17 13.33
N VAL A 50 1.32 11.26 12.01
CA VAL A 50 1.42 12.54 11.29
C VAL A 50 0.31 13.52 11.69
N GLY A 51 -0.70 13.10 12.47
CA GLY A 51 -1.61 14.03 13.15
C GLY A 51 -0.88 15.08 14.00
N ARG A 52 0.28 14.71 14.58
CA ARG A 52 1.21 15.64 15.24
C ARG A 52 2.33 15.97 14.25
N GLN A 53 2.20 17.11 13.58
CA GLN A 53 3.09 17.50 12.49
C GLN A 53 4.50 17.79 13.03
N SER A 54 5.45 16.92 12.72
CA SER A 54 6.89 17.14 12.93
C SER A 54 7.64 16.66 11.68
N PHE A 55 8.94 16.96 11.59
CA PHE A 55 9.76 16.40 10.52
C PHE A 55 9.69 14.87 10.54
N ALA A 56 9.92 14.25 11.70
CA ALA A 56 9.93 12.80 11.86
C ALA A 56 8.59 12.13 11.45
N THR A 57 7.45 12.67 11.89
CA THR A 57 6.15 12.04 11.58
C THR A 57 5.77 12.18 10.11
N ARG A 58 6.19 13.26 9.45
CA ARG A 58 6.02 13.45 8.00
C ARG A 58 6.95 12.58 7.18
N SER A 59 8.20 12.48 7.58
CA SER A 59 9.16 11.57 6.95
C SER A 59 8.67 10.14 7.04
N PHE A 60 8.16 9.72 8.20
CA PHE A 60 7.55 8.40 8.36
C PHE A 60 6.30 8.21 7.50
N PHE A 61 5.45 9.24 7.38
CA PHE A 61 4.28 9.21 6.49
C PHE A 61 4.68 9.03 5.02
N ALA A 62 5.63 9.81 4.50
CA ALA A 62 6.16 9.63 3.16
C ALA A 62 6.82 8.25 2.98
N ALA A 63 7.62 7.80 3.96
CA ALA A 63 8.27 6.49 3.92
C ALA A 63 7.26 5.34 3.86
N SER A 64 6.14 5.42 4.59
CA SER A 64 5.10 4.39 4.55
C SER A 64 4.46 4.24 3.15
N TRP A 65 4.25 5.35 2.44
CA TRP A 65 3.84 5.30 1.03
C TRP A 65 4.94 4.72 0.14
N GLY A 66 6.20 5.04 0.39
CA GLY A 66 7.34 4.46 -0.33
C GLY A 66 7.44 2.94 -0.19
N VAL A 67 7.21 2.41 1.02
CA VAL A 67 7.12 0.96 1.27
C VAL A 67 6.01 0.33 0.44
N ALA A 68 4.81 0.93 0.46
CA ALA A 68 3.69 0.45 -0.35
C ALA A 68 4.01 0.47 -1.86
N VAL A 69 4.65 1.54 -2.37
CA VAL A 69 5.10 1.63 -3.77
C VAL A 69 6.07 0.50 -4.11
N GLY A 70 7.11 0.28 -3.30
CA GLY A 70 8.12 -0.74 -3.56
C GLY A 70 7.53 -2.16 -3.58
N MET A 71 6.67 -2.46 -2.62
CA MET A 71 5.97 -3.74 -2.54
C MET A 71 5.01 -3.95 -3.73
N LEU A 72 4.18 -2.94 -4.03
CA LEU A 72 3.22 -3.00 -5.14
C LEU A 72 3.91 -3.08 -6.52
N TYR A 73 5.10 -2.52 -6.67
CA TYR A 73 5.88 -2.61 -7.92
C TYR A 73 6.12 -4.08 -8.30
N GLY A 74 6.71 -4.88 -7.39
CA GLY A 74 6.97 -6.29 -7.64
C GLY A 74 5.68 -7.08 -7.89
N SER A 75 4.64 -6.78 -7.11
CA SER A 75 3.33 -7.44 -7.25
C SER A 75 2.63 -7.12 -8.57
N PHE A 76 2.69 -5.87 -9.05
CA PHE A 76 2.05 -5.43 -10.29
C PHE A 76 2.79 -5.95 -11.52
N PHE A 77 4.09 -5.65 -11.61
CA PHE A 77 4.87 -6.01 -12.79
C PHE A 77 5.10 -7.52 -12.90
N GLY A 78 5.15 -8.25 -11.78
CA GLY A 78 5.19 -9.71 -11.81
C GLY A 78 3.97 -10.31 -12.53
N LYS A 79 2.77 -9.76 -12.31
CA LYS A 79 1.54 -10.23 -12.98
C LYS A 79 1.44 -9.81 -14.43
N LEU A 80 2.05 -8.67 -14.81
CA LEU A 80 2.12 -8.23 -16.20
C LEU A 80 3.11 -9.05 -17.02
N TYR A 81 4.26 -9.39 -16.42
CA TYR A 81 5.34 -10.09 -17.10
C TYR A 81 5.10 -11.60 -17.18
N ASP A 82 4.66 -12.21 -16.09
CA ASP A 82 4.39 -13.65 -16.00
C ASP A 82 3.06 -13.93 -15.26
N PRO A 83 1.92 -13.72 -15.95
CA PRO A 83 0.61 -13.97 -15.37
C PRO A 83 0.35 -15.46 -15.08
N ALA A 84 1.03 -16.37 -15.78
CA ALA A 84 0.80 -17.81 -15.67
C ALA A 84 1.36 -18.41 -14.37
N SER A 85 2.46 -17.88 -13.86
CA SER A 85 3.04 -18.30 -12.57
C SER A 85 2.40 -17.60 -11.35
N SER A 86 1.55 -16.60 -11.58
CA SER A 86 0.90 -15.84 -10.53
C SER A 86 -0.27 -16.63 -9.92
N ASN A 87 -0.30 -16.78 -8.59
CA ASN A 87 -1.47 -17.30 -7.88
C ASN A 87 -2.45 -16.16 -7.57
N PRO A 88 -3.60 -16.07 -8.28
CA PRO A 88 -4.54 -14.98 -8.09
C PRO A 88 -5.46 -15.19 -6.87
N GLY A 89 -5.39 -16.36 -6.23
CA GLY A 89 -6.24 -16.74 -5.11
C GLY A 89 -7.72 -16.65 -5.47
N ASN A 90 -8.48 -15.92 -4.66
CA ASN A 90 -9.93 -15.74 -4.85
C ASN A 90 -10.32 -14.73 -5.94
N PHE A 91 -9.36 -14.09 -6.61
CA PHE A 91 -9.63 -13.18 -7.73
C PHE A 91 -9.37 -13.84 -9.08
N SER A 92 -9.94 -13.27 -10.15
CA SER A 92 -9.42 -13.53 -11.50
C SER A 92 -8.10 -12.77 -11.70
N ILE A 93 -7.17 -13.33 -12.47
CA ILE A 93 -5.86 -12.70 -12.69
C ILE A 93 -6.00 -11.29 -13.30
N GLY A 94 -6.91 -11.10 -14.24
CA GLY A 94 -7.15 -9.79 -14.86
C GLY A 94 -7.66 -8.74 -13.86
N LEU A 95 -8.65 -9.10 -13.03
CA LEU A 95 -9.17 -8.20 -12.01
C LEU A 95 -8.09 -7.87 -10.97
N LEU A 96 -7.33 -8.87 -10.52
CA LEU A 96 -6.26 -8.67 -9.55
C LEU A 96 -5.18 -7.72 -10.08
N THR A 97 -4.72 -7.93 -11.31
CA THR A 97 -3.72 -7.06 -11.95
C THR A 97 -4.20 -5.62 -12.03
N TRP A 98 -5.48 -5.41 -12.37
CA TRP A 98 -6.06 -4.07 -12.42
C TRP A 98 -6.13 -3.41 -11.04
N LEU A 99 -6.60 -4.14 -10.01
CA LEU A 99 -6.68 -3.64 -8.63
C LEU A 99 -5.29 -3.28 -8.07
N VAL A 100 -4.30 -4.14 -8.26
CA VAL A 100 -2.92 -3.90 -7.81
C VAL A 100 -2.31 -2.72 -8.58
N GLY A 101 -2.57 -2.60 -9.87
CA GLY A 101 -2.12 -1.45 -10.68
C GLY A 101 -2.74 -0.14 -10.22
N ALA A 102 -4.04 -0.11 -9.93
CA ALA A 102 -4.71 1.06 -9.37
C ALA A 102 -4.13 1.44 -8.01
N ALA A 103 -3.93 0.45 -7.12
CA ALA A 103 -3.30 0.66 -5.82
C ALA A 103 -1.88 1.22 -5.96
N PHE A 104 -1.10 0.73 -6.94
CA PHE A 104 0.26 1.19 -7.20
C PHE A 104 0.29 2.66 -7.62
N VAL A 105 -0.58 3.08 -8.55
CA VAL A 105 -0.70 4.48 -8.96
C VAL A 105 -1.13 5.37 -7.80
N ILE A 106 -2.09 4.93 -6.98
CA ILE A 106 -2.53 5.65 -5.78
C ILE A 106 -1.38 5.79 -4.78
N ALA A 107 -0.58 4.73 -4.59
CA ALA A 107 0.56 4.76 -3.68
C ALA A 107 1.64 5.75 -4.13
N ILE A 108 1.92 5.83 -5.44
CA ILE A 108 2.82 6.85 -6.02
C ILE A 108 2.25 8.24 -5.76
N GLY A 109 0.95 8.45 -6.03
CA GLY A 109 0.27 9.72 -5.76
C GLY A 109 0.36 10.12 -4.28
N GLY A 110 0.14 9.17 -3.37
CA GLY A 110 0.27 9.36 -1.92
C GLY A 110 1.68 9.72 -1.48
N LEU A 111 2.70 9.06 -2.05
CA LEU A 111 4.11 9.36 -1.81
C LEU A 111 4.46 10.79 -2.25
N VAL A 112 4.18 11.11 -3.52
CA VAL A 112 4.45 12.44 -4.10
C VAL A 112 3.73 13.52 -3.32
N ALA A 113 2.43 13.33 -3.06
CA ALA A 113 1.64 14.28 -2.28
C ALA A 113 2.18 14.47 -0.86
N SER A 114 2.75 13.42 -0.23
CA SER A 114 3.34 13.50 1.10
C SER A 114 4.67 14.25 1.12
N ILE A 115 5.48 14.10 0.07
CA ILE A 115 6.75 14.84 -0.08
C ILE A 115 6.50 16.32 -0.34
N LEU A 116 5.49 16.64 -1.16
CA LEU A 116 5.18 18.02 -1.57
C LEU A 116 4.47 18.85 -0.48
N LEU A 117 4.25 18.30 0.72
CA LEU A 117 3.62 19.04 1.81
C LEU A 117 4.54 20.18 2.32
N PRO A 118 4.05 21.43 2.38
CA PRO A 118 4.83 22.55 2.90
C PRO A 118 5.35 22.27 4.31
N ALA A 119 6.63 22.55 4.57
CA ALA A 119 7.29 22.23 5.84
C ALA A 119 6.46 22.71 7.06
N PRO A 120 6.45 21.96 8.17
CA PRO A 120 5.81 22.45 9.40
C PRO A 120 6.43 23.80 9.79
N ARG A 121 5.59 24.79 10.09
CA ARG A 121 6.05 26.02 10.75
C ARG A 121 6.66 25.59 12.09
N ARG A 122 7.92 25.94 12.31
CA ARG A 122 8.64 25.67 13.57
C ARG A 122 8.00 26.43 14.72
#